data_AF-A0A316QEX3-F1
#
_entry.id   AF-A0A316QEX3-F1
#
_cell.length_a   1.000
_cell.length_b   1.000
_cell.length_c   1.000
_cell.angle_alpha   90.00
_cell.angle_beta   90.00
_cell.angle_gamma   90.00
#
_symmetry.space_group_name_H-M   'P 1'
#
loop_
_entity.id
_entity.type
_entity.pdbx_description
1 polymer ?
#
loop_
_entity_poly.entity_id
_entity_poly.type
_entity_poly.pdbx_seq_one_letter_code
_entity_poly.pdbx_strand_id
1 'polypeptide(L)'
;MTKQLRRRRKALVAKALAEDSDKKFGKQFATVIVILWASTRVVQVASGLLSKILGSLIVDSTHTMIMFLVMAIYLWSLYSGFRWVVVFPVFMGGIFVLETFRFNLYYVLISTRYAFDAHLYALTYIVAAYAQILFPIMLAGSPRSWLYFNTVNQITQELQIEQIQAKYEQKRKKKMEKKKNKNKNENQ
;
A
#
# COMPACT_ATOMS: atom_id res chain seq x y z
N MET A 1 -2.56 14.34 7.35
CA MET A 1 -3.99 14.70 7.11
C MET A 1 -4.66 14.95 8.44
N THR A 2 -5.37 16.07 8.64
CA THR A 2 -6.08 16.36 9.90
C THR A 2 -7.28 15.42 10.10
N LYS A 3 -7.65 15.12 11.36
CA LYS A 3 -8.72 14.17 11.71
C LYS A 3 -10.07 14.53 11.04
N GLN A 4 -10.36 15.83 10.94
CA GLN A 4 -11.56 16.36 10.28
C GLN A 4 -11.56 16.09 8.77
N LEU A 5 -10.43 16.31 8.08
CA LEU A 5 -10.32 16.04 6.65
C LEU A 5 -10.46 14.55 6.33
N ARG A 6 -9.90 13.69 7.20
CA ARG A 6 -10.03 12.23 7.06
C ARG A 6 -11.49 11.79 7.15
N ARG A 7 -12.28 12.39 8.05
CA ARG A 7 -13.73 12.14 8.17
C ARG A 7 -14.49 12.63 6.94
N ARG A 8 -14.20 13.84 6.46
CA ARG A 8 -14.83 14.42 5.25
C ARG A 8 -14.55 13.57 4.01
N ARG A 9 -13.30 13.15 3.81
CA ARG A 9 -12.92 12.21 2.73
C ARG A 9 -13.70 10.90 2.80
N LYS A 10 -13.79 10.28 3.98
CA LYS A 10 -14.55 9.04 4.16
C LYS A 10 -16.02 9.23 3.80
N ALA A 11 -16.63 10.34 4.19
CA ALA A 11 -18.03 10.65 3.85
C ALA A 11 -18.25 10.84 2.34
N LEU A 12 -17.38 11.59 1.68
CA LEU A 12 -17.45 11.82 0.22
C LEU A 12 -17.25 10.52 -0.58
N VAL A 13 -16.28 9.70 -0.18
CA VAL A 13 -16.07 8.38 -0.79
C VAL A 13 -17.27 7.48 -0.54
N ALA A 14 -17.84 7.48 0.67
CA ALA A 14 -19.03 6.68 0.97
C ALA A 14 -20.25 7.10 0.13
N LYS A 15 -20.45 8.41 -0.07
CA LYS A 15 -21.50 8.94 -0.95
C LYS A 15 -21.30 8.47 -2.40
N ALA A 16 -20.09 8.62 -2.95
CA ALA A 16 -19.79 8.18 -4.30
C ALA A 16 -19.92 6.66 -4.52
N LEU A 17 -19.75 5.86 -3.45
CA LEU A 17 -19.97 4.40 -3.48
C LEU A 17 -21.44 4.01 -3.34
N ALA A 18 -22.28 4.87 -2.76
CA ALA A 18 -23.71 4.64 -2.64
C ALA A 18 -24.45 4.95 -3.96
N GLU A 19 -23.92 5.90 -4.73
CA GLU A 19 -24.47 6.32 -6.02
C GLU A 19 -24.15 5.36 -7.18
N ASP A 20 -23.10 4.53 -7.05
CA ASP A 20 -22.59 3.71 -8.16
C ASP A 20 -22.19 2.30 -7.69
N SER A 21 -22.91 1.30 -8.19
CA SER A 21 -22.70 -0.12 -7.88
C SER A 21 -21.35 -0.66 -8.39
N ASP A 22 -20.82 -0.14 -9.50
CA ASP A 22 -19.54 -0.59 -10.05
C ASP A 22 -18.38 -0.10 -9.18
N LYS A 23 -18.46 1.12 -8.63
CA LYS A 23 -17.48 1.63 -7.67
C LYS A 23 -17.49 0.82 -6.37
N LYS A 24 -18.69 0.42 -5.91
CA LYS A 24 -18.84 -0.44 -4.72
C LYS A 24 -18.21 -1.82 -4.93
N PHE A 25 -18.45 -2.44 -6.08
CA PHE A 25 -17.79 -3.69 -6.44
C PHE A 25 -16.27 -3.52 -6.54
N GLY A 26 -15.80 -2.45 -7.19
CA GLY A 26 -14.38 -2.13 -7.31
C GLY A 26 -13.68 -2.04 -5.95
N LYS A 27 -14.31 -1.42 -4.96
CA LYS A 27 -13.81 -1.39 -3.58
C LYS A 27 -13.74 -2.77 -2.94
N GLN A 28 -14.78 -3.58 -3.08
CA GLN A 28 -14.82 -4.94 -2.50
C GLN A 28 -13.73 -5.82 -3.11
N PHE A 29 -13.63 -5.83 -4.44
CA PHE A 29 -12.58 -6.54 -5.17
C PHE A 29 -11.19 -6.10 -4.73
N ALA A 30 -10.92 -4.79 -4.70
CA ALA A 30 -9.64 -4.25 -4.24
C ALA A 30 -9.33 -4.67 -2.79
N THR A 31 -10.33 -4.67 -1.91
CA THR A 31 -10.17 -5.07 -0.50
C THR A 31 -9.78 -6.54 -0.39
N VAL A 32 -10.49 -7.43 -1.11
CA VAL A 32 -10.20 -8.87 -1.11
C VAL A 32 -8.79 -9.14 -1.64
N ILE A 33 -8.42 -8.53 -2.77
CA ILE A 33 -7.10 -8.71 -3.37
C ILE A 33 -5.99 -8.23 -2.43
N VAL A 34 -6.16 -7.07 -1.78
CA VAL A 34 -5.18 -6.56 -0.81
C VAL A 34 -5.05 -7.46 0.42
N ILE A 35 -6.17 -8.00 0.92
CA ILE A 35 -6.15 -8.94 2.05
C ILE A 35 -5.39 -10.22 1.67
N LEU A 36 -5.73 -10.83 0.52
CA LEU A 36 -5.04 -12.03 0.04
C LEU A 36 -3.55 -11.79 -0.18
N TRP A 37 -3.21 -10.65 -0.79
CA TRP A 37 -1.84 -10.23 -0.99
C TRP A 37 -1.08 -10.07 0.34
N ALA A 38 -1.66 -9.36 1.31
CA ALA A 38 -1.05 -9.17 2.62
C ALA A 38 -0.94 -10.49 3.40
N SER A 39 -1.94 -11.38 3.31
CA SER A 39 -1.90 -12.67 4.01
C SER A 39 -0.76 -13.55 3.52
N THR A 40 -0.48 -13.58 2.22
CA THR A 40 0.68 -14.34 1.71
C THR A 40 1.99 -13.88 2.33
N ARG A 41 2.12 -12.57 2.62
CA ARG A 41 3.28 -12.01 3.30
C ARG A 41 3.34 -12.35 4.78
N VAL A 42 2.23 -12.20 5.50
CA VAL A 42 2.20 -12.56 6.91
C VAL A 42 2.59 -14.03 7.10
N VAL A 43 2.06 -14.92 6.26
CA VAL A 43 2.37 -16.35 6.29
C VAL A 43 3.84 -16.63 5.97
N GLN A 44 4.41 -15.96 4.95
CA GLN A 44 5.83 -16.11 4.60
C GLN A 44 6.78 -15.59 5.68
N VAL A 45 6.43 -14.51 6.37
CA VAL A 45 7.22 -14.00 7.49
C VAL A 45 7.12 -14.94 8.68
N ALA A 46 5.91 -15.44 8.98
CA ALA A 46 5.70 -16.39 10.06
C ALA A 46 6.47 -17.70 9.84
N SER A 47 6.47 -18.25 8.62
CA SER A 47 7.25 -19.45 8.28
C SER A 47 8.77 -19.21 8.36
N GLY A 48 9.24 -18.02 7.96
CA GLY A 48 10.63 -17.62 8.13
C GLY A 48 11.05 -17.52 9.60
N LEU A 49 10.21 -16.91 10.45
CA LEU A 49 10.44 -16.85 11.89
C LEU A 49 10.44 -18.24 12.53
N LEU A 50 9.49 -19.10 12.15
CA LEU A 50 9.43 -20.48 12.63
C LEU A 50 10.71 -21.25 12.29
N SER A 51 11.15 -21.18 11.03
CA SER A 51 12.39 -21.84 10.58
C SER A 51 13.62 -21.27 11.27
N LYS A 52 13.61 -19.98 11.60
CA LYS A 52 14.70 -19.34 12.37
C LYS A 52 14.78 -19.86 13.80
N ILE A 53 13.64 -20.01 14.46
CA ILE A 53 13.55 -20.54 15.84
C ILE A 53 14.00 -22.00 15.88
N LEU A 54 13.63 -22.78 14.86
CA LEU A 54 13.96 -24.21 14.76
C LEU A 54 15.38 -24.46 14.22
N GLY A 55 16.12 -23.42 13.85
CA GLY A 55 17.50 -23.52 13.34
C GLY A 55 17.62 -24.10 11.93
N SER A 56 16.51 -24.24 11.22
CA SER A 56 16.42 -24.78 9.85
C SER A 56 16.37 -23.69 8.79
N LEU A 57 16.44 -22.41 9.18
CA LEU A 57 16.31 -21.28 8.26
C LEU A 57 17.39 -21.35 7.18
N ILE A 58 16.94 -21.58 5.95
CA ILE A 58 17.82 -21.77 4.80
C ILE A 58 18.40 -20.42 4.36
N VAL A 59 17.61 -19.34 4.43
CA VAL A 59 17.99 -18.02 3.94
C VAL A 59 17.33 -16.92 4.76
N ASP A 60 18.14 -15.96 5.23
CA ASP A 60 17.66 -14.66 5.72
C ASP A 60 17.95 -13.60 4.64
N SER A 61 16.94 -13.25 3.83
CA SER A 61 17.10 -12.28 2.73
C SER A 61 16.80 -10.86 3.22
N THR A 62 17.76 -9.95 3.04
CA THR A 62 17.59 -8.51 3.31
C THR A 62 16.45 -7.88 2.49
N HIS A 63 16.12 -8.47 1.34
CA HIS A 63 14.97 -8.05 0.53
C HIS A 63 13.64 -8.21 1.27
N THR A 64 13.54 -9.14 2.23
CA THR A 64 12.36 -9.31 3.10
C THR A 64 12.13 -8.07 3.97
N MET A 65 13.20 -7.47 4.50
CA MET A 65 13.13 -6.22 5.27
C MET A 65 12.70 -5.03 4.39
N ILE A 66 13.29 -4.90 3.20
CA ILE A 66 12.93 -3.86 2.22
C ILE A 66 11.46 -3.98 1.80
N MET A 67 10.94 -5.20 1.72
CA MET A 67 9.56 -5.44 1.32
C MET A 67 8.53 -4.88 2.31
N PHE A 68 8.81 -4.82 3.61
CA PHE A 68 7.90 -4.19 4.56
C PHE A 68 7.74 -2.69 4.29
N LEU A 69 8.84 -2.02 3.92
CA LEU A 69 8.80 -0.62 3.50
C LEU A 69 7.98 -0.45 2.22
N VAL A 70 8.22 -1.31 1.23
CA VAL A 70 7.47 -1.33 -0.04
C VAL A 70 5.98 -1.55 0.23
N MET A 71 5.63 -2.45 1.15
CA MET A 71 4.25 -2.70 1.54
C MET A 71 3.59 -1.51 2.23
N ALA A 72 4.30 -0.82 3.13
CA ALA A 72 3.79 0.39 3.75
C ALA A 72 3.51 1.50 2.72
N ILE A 73 4.44 1.73 1.79
CA ILE A 73 4.29 2.70 0.70
C ILE A 73 3.14 2.31 -0.22
N TYR A 74 3.05 1.03 -0.59
CA TYR A 74 2.01 0.52 -1.48
C TYR A 74 0.61 0.65 -0.86
N LEU A 75 0.43 0.23 0.39
CA LEU A 75 -0.86 0.36 1.10
C LEU A 75 -1.26 1.83 1.28
N TRP A 76 -0.29 2.70 1.59
CA TRP A 76 -0.54 4.14 1.66
C TRP A 76 -0.98 4.72 0.30
N SER A 77 -0.35 4.26 -0.76
CA SER A 77 -0.65 4.64 -2.14
C SER A 77 -2.06 4.22 -2.56
N LEU A 78 -2.41 2.95 -2.31
CA LEU A 78 -3.76 2.43 -2.54
C LEU A 78 -4.79 3.20 -1.72
N TYR A 79 -4.48 3.48 -0.45
CA TYR A 79 -5.33 4.31 0.40
C TYR A 79 -5.54 5.70 -0.18
N SER A 80 -4.59 6.25 -0.93
CA SER A 80 -4.67 7.57 -1.57
C SER A 80 -5.29 7.55 -2.97
N GLY A 81 -5.44 6.38 -3.60
CA GLY A 81 -5.96 6.21 -4.96
C GLY A 81 -4.88 6.12 -6.05
N PHE A 82 -3.60 6.09 -5.69
CA PHE A 82 -2.49 6.06 -6.63
C PHE A 82 -2.19 4.62 -7.08
N ARG A 83 -2.72 4.24 -8.24
CA ARG A 83 -2.62 2.87 -8.77
C ARG A 83 -1.26 2.53 -9.41
N TRP A 84 -0.54 3.50 -9.97
CA TRP A 84 0.75 3.28 -10.64
C TRP A 84 1.84 2.70 -9.71
N VAL A 85 1.66 2.83 -8.40
CA VAL A 85 2.56 2.25 -7.38
C VAL A 85 2.50 0.72 -7.35
N VAL A 86 1.61 0.08 -8.12
CA VAL A 86 1.63 -1.36 -8.44
C VAL A 86 2.98 -1.84 -8.99
N VAL A 87 3.76 -0.96 -9.64
CA VAL A 87 5.09 -1.31 -10.16
C VAL A 87 6.04 -1.76 -9.04
N PHE A 88 5.97 -1.17 -7.85
CA PHE A 88 6.89 -1.49 -6.76
C PHE A 88 6.74 -2.93 -6.22
N PRO A 89 5.54 -3.41 -5.82
CA PRO A 89 5.39 -4.80 -5.41
C PRO A 89 5.63 -5.78 -6.56
N VAL A 90 5.31 -5.43 -7.81
CA VAL A 90 5.62 -6.28 -8.98
C VAL A 90 7.12 -6.44 -9.16
N PHE A 91 7.87 -5.34 -9.11
CA PHE A 91 9.34 -5.37 -9.22
C PHE A 91 9.97 -6.18 -8.08
N MET A 92 9.55 -5.94 -6.83
CA MET A 92 10.02 -6.73 -5.69
C MET A 92 9.64 -8.21 -5.80
N GLY A 93 8.44 -8.51 -6.31
CA GLY A 93 8.02 -9.86 -6.62
C GLY A 93 8.97 -10.54 -7.61
N GLY A 94 9.39 -9.82 -8.66
CA GLY A 94 10.39 -10.29 -9.63
C GLY A 94 11.74 -10.61 -8.98
N ILE A 95 12.23 -9.75 -8.09
CA ILE A 95 13.45 -10.03 -7.30
C ILE A 95 13.27 -11.31 -6.49
N PHE A 96 12.14 -11.47 -5.78
CA PHE A 96 11.91 -12.67 -4.99
C PHE A 96 11.79 -13.94 -5.83
N VAL A 97 11.19 -13.87 -7.02
CA VAL A 97 11.18 -15.00 -7.96
C VAL A 97 12.62 -15.37 -8.33
N LEU A 98 13.50 -14.42 -8.63
CA LEU A 98 14.92 -14.71 -8.86
C LEU A 98 15.60 -15.34 -7.64
N GLU A 99 15.28 -14.86 -6.43
CA GLU A 99 15.78 -15.46 -5.20
C GLU A 99 15.32 -16.91 -5.02
N THR A 100 14.10 -17.27 -5.46
CA THR A 100 13.63 -18.68 -5.39
C THR A 100 14.53 -19.64 -6.17
N PHE A 101 15.04 -19.19 -7.33
CA PHE A 101 15.97 -19.96 -8.14
C PHE A 101 17.40 -19.90 -7.56
N ARG A 102 17.87 -18.72 -7.16
CA ARG A 102 19.22 -18.54 -6.59
C ARG A 102 19.44 -19.42 -5.36
N PHE A 103 18.43 -19.53 -4.51
CA PHE A 103 18.49 -20.32 -3.27
C PHE A 103 17.95 -21.75 -3.43
N ASN A 104 17.64 -22.16 -4.65
CA ASN A 104 17.15 -23.50 -4.97
C ASN A 104 15.94 -23.94 -4.13
N LEU A 105 15.01 -23.01 -3.86
CA LEU A 105 13.85 -23.26 -2.99
C LEU A 105 12.90 -24.32 -3.55
N TYR A 106 12.86 -24.49 -4.88
CA TYR A 106 12.10 -25.57 -5.51
C TYR A 106 12.64 -26.96 -5.16
N TYR A 107 13.97 -27.10 -5.08
CA TYR A 107 14.58 -28.35 -4.64
C TYR A 107 14.29 -28.61 -3.16
N VAL A 108 14.42 -27.59 -2.32
CA VAL A 108 14.04 -27.66 -0.89
C VAL A 108 12.59 -28.12 -0.75
N LEU A 109 11.67 -27.58 -1.56
CA LEU A 109 10.25 -27.89 -1.48
C LEU A 109 9.95 -29.37 -1.74
N ILE A 110 10.72 -30.04 -2.62
CA ILE A 110 10.44 -31.42 -3.08
C ILE A 110 11.33 -32.46 -2.38
N SER A 111 12.50 -32.06 -1.90
CA SER A 111 13.51 -32.96 -1.36
C SER A 111 13.18 -33.45 0.05
N THR A 112 13.16 -34.76 0.27
CA THR A 112 12.93 -35.38 1.59
C THR A 112 14.07 -35.14 2.60
N ARG A 113 15.14 -34.45 2.20
CA ARG A 113 16.30 -34.15 3.05
C ARG A 113 16.05 -33.00 4.03
N TYR A 114 15.00 -32.21 3.80
CA TYR A 114 14.69 -31.04 4.63
C TYR A 114 13.57 -31.34 5.62
N ALA A 115 13.59 -30.65 6.75
CA ALA A 115 12.53 -30.72 7.73
C ALA A 115 11.26 -29.99 7.24
N PHE A 116 10.11 -30.32 7.81
CA PHE A 116 8.80 -29.80 7.38
C PHE A 116 8.72 -28.26 7.38
N ASP A 117 9.36 -27.62 8.35
CA ASP A 117 9.44 -26.17 8.47
C ASP A 117 10.21 -25.52 7.31
N ALA A 118 11.30 -26.12 6.85
CA ALA A 118 12.03 -25.71 5.66
C ALA A 118 11.18 -25.85 4.38
N HIS A 119 10.38 -26.91 4.25
CA HIS A 119 9.39 -27.05 3.18
C HIS A 119 8.32 -25.95 3.23
N LEU A 120 7.79 -25.69 4.44
CA LEU A 120 6.79 -24.65 4.66
C LEU A 120 7.34 -23.26 4.32
N TYR A 121 8.60 -22.98 4.70
CA TYR A 121 9.29 -21.76 4.31
C TYR A 121 9.43 -21.64 2.79
N ALA A 122 9.96 -22.65 2.12
CA ALA A 122 10.12 -22.66 0.67
C ALA A 122 8.77 -22.44 -0.06
N LEU A 123 7.72 -23.16 0.35
CA LEU A 123 6.38 -23.04 -0.22
C LEU A 123 5.84 -21.61 -0.09
N THR A 124 5.84 -21.10 1.14
CA THR A 124 5.26 -19.80 1.45
C THR A 124 6.06 -18.66 0.83
N TYR A 125 7.38 -18.81 0.71
CA TYR A 125 8.23 -17.88 0.00
C TYR A 125 7.92 -17.83 -1.50
N ILE A 126 7.83 -18.99 -2.16
CA ILE A 126 7.47 -19.10 -3.58
C ILE A 126 6.09 -18.49 -3.82
N VAL A 127 5.08 -18.91 -3.04
CA VAL A 127 3.72 -18.38 -3.15
C VAL A 127 3.70 -16.87 -2.95
N ALA A 128 4.40 -16.35 -1.94
CA ALA A 128 4.48 -14.91 -1.69
C ALA A 128 5.12 -14.16 -2.86
N ALA A 129 6.19 -14.69 -3.46
CA ALA A 129 6.89 -14.09 -4.59
C ALA A 129 5.97 -13.92 -5.81
N TYR A 130 5.24 -14.96 -6.20
CA TYR A 130 4.27 -14.87 -7.30
C TYR A 130 3.05 -14.02 -6.94
N ALA A 131 2.55 -14.14 -5.71
CA ALA A 131 1.43 -13.33 -5.22
C ALA A 131 1.74 -11.82 -5.28
N GLN A 132 3.01 -11.42 -5.05
CA GLN A 132 3.44 -10.02 -5.21
C GLN A 132 3.29 -9.48 -6.62
N ILE A 133 3.36 -10.34 -7.62
CA ILE A 133 3.25 -9.96 -9.02
C ILE A 133 1.78 -9.98 -9.41
N LEU A 134 1.11 -11.12 -9.16
CA LEU A 134 -0.24 -11.38 -9.67
C LEU A 134 -1.29 -10.47 -9.04
N PHE A 135 -1.30 -10.30 -7.72
CA PHE A 135 -2.36 -9.52 -7.06
C PHE A 135 -2.33 -8.03 -7.43
N PRO A 136 -1.18 -7.33 -7.42
CA PRO A 136 -1.13 -5.95 -7.87
C PRO A 136 -1.49 -5.78 -9.35
N ILE A 137 -1.10 -6.72 -10.22
CA ILE A 137 -1.49 -6.72 -11.65
C ILE A 137 -3.00 -6.91 -11.80
N MET A 138 -3.62 -7.88 -11.09
CA MET A 138 -5.07 -8.08 -11.11
C MET A 138 -5.83 -6.82 -10.66
N LEU A 139 -5.33 -6.15 -9.62
CA LEU A 139 -5.89 -4.91 -9.11
C LEU A 139 -5.72 -3.74 -10.10
N ALA A 140 -4.62 -3.70 -10.85
CA ALA A 140 -4.39 -2.74 -11.92
C ALA A 140 -5.19 -3.03 -13.20
N GLY A 141 -5.42 -4.30 -13.53
CA GLY A 141 -6.13 -4.71 -14.74
C GLY A 141 -7.65 -4.55 -14.64
N SER A 142 -8.21 -4.53 -13.43
CA SER A 142 -9.66 -4.46 -13.24
C SER A 142 -10.22 -3.04 -13.53
N PRO A 143 -11.15 -2.89 -14.51
CA PRO A 143 -11.76 -1.59 -14.84
C PRO A 143 -12.65 -1.07 -13.72
N ARG A 144 -13.33 -1.94 -12.98
CA ARG A 144 -14.14 -1.54 -11.80
C ARG A 144 -13.26 -1.05 -10.66
N SER A 145 -12.13 -1.71 -10.42
CA SER A 145 -11.14 -1.24 -9.45
C SER A 145 -10.52 0.10 -9.87
N TRP A 146 -10.36 0.33 -11.18
CA TRP A 146 -9.91 1.61 -11.72
C TRP A 146 -10.86 2.75 -11.37
N LEU A 147 -12.16 2.58 -11.65
CA LEU A 147 -13.17 3.59 -11.35
C LEU A 147 -13.17 3.95 -9.86
N TYR A 148 -13.05 2.93 -8.99
CA TYR A 148 -12.94 3.14 -7.55
C TYR A 148 -11.71 3.99 -7.18
N PHE A 149 -10.50 3.57 -7.59
CA PHE A 149 -9.27 4.28 -7.22
C PHE A 149 -9.19 5.67 -7.83
N ASN A 150 -9.70 5.87 -9.05
CA ASN A 150 -9.75 7.19 -9.67
C ASN A 150 -10.66 8.14 -8.90
N THR A 151 -11.86 7.68 -8.52
CA THR A 151 -12.79 8.45 -7.68
C THR A 151 -12.14 8.82 -6.34
N VAL A 152 -11.46 7.86 -5.71
CA VAL A 152 -10.74 8.11 -4.45
C VAL A 152 -9.61 9.13 -4.65
N ASN A 153 -8.85 9.05 -5.74
CA ASN A 153 -7.78 9.99 -6.05
C ASN A 153 -8.31 11.41 -6.26
N GLN A 154 -9.34 11.58 -7.09
CA GLN A 154 -9.98 12.88 -7.36
C GLN A 154 -10.45 13.56 -6.07
N ILE A 155 -11.24 12.86 -5.25
CA ILE A 155 -11.71 13.37 -3.94
C ILE A 155 -10.51 13.74 -3.04
N THR A 156 -9.42 12.98 -3.11
CA THR A 156 -8.23 13.25 -2.30
C THR A 156 -7.51 14.51 -2.76
N GLN A 157 -7.36 14.70 -4.07
CA GLN A 157 -6.73 15.89 -4.65
C GLN A 157 -7.56 17.15 -4.39
N GLU A 158 -8.87 17.10 -4.60
CA GLU A 158 -9.79 18.21 -4.33
C GLU A 158 -9.67 18.69 -2.88
N LEU A 159 -9.72 17.76 -1.92
CA LEU A 159 -9.58 18.10 -0.50
C LEU A 159 -8.19 18.66 -0.16
N GLN A 160 -7.12 18.19 -0.82
CA GLN A 160 -5.78 18.74 -0.63
C GLN A 160 -5.68 20.16 -1.17
N ILE A 161 -6.25 20.43 -2.34
CA ILE A 161 -6.30 21.76 -2.95
C ILE A 161 -7.08 22.72 -2.07
N GLU A 162 -8.27 22.33 -1.58
CA GLU A 162 -9.09 23.12 -0.66
C GLU A 162 -8.31 23.48 0.62
N GLN A 163 -7.57 22.54 1.19
CA GLN A 163 -6.71 22.80 2.35
C GLN A 163 -5.58 23.78 2.05
N ILE A 164 -4.94 23.64 0.88
CA ILE A 164 -3.84 24.51 0.49
C ILE A 164 -4.36 25.94 0.31
N GLN A 165 -5.47 26.11 -0.40
CA GLN A 165 -6.13 27.41 -0.59
C GLN A 165 -6.51 28.06 0.75
N ALA A 166 -7.16 27.32 1.65
CA ALA A 166 -7.52 27.82 2.98
C ALA A 166 -6.29 28.29 3.79
N LYS A 167 -5.16 27.57 3.71
CA LYS A 167 -3.91 28.00 4.35
C LYS A 167 -3.32 29.27 3.71
N TYR A 168 -3.41 29.41 2.39
CA TYR A 168 -2.95 30.61 1.69
C TYR A 168 -3.78 31.83 2.06
N GLU A 169 -5.11 31.71 2.13
CA GLU A 169 -6.01 32.79 2.56
C GLU A 169 -5.76 33.21 4.00
N GLN A 170 -5.61 32.25 4.93
CA GLN A 170 -5.27 32.56 6.32
C GLN A 170 -3.93 33.28 6.43
N LYS A 171 -2.91 32.88 5.66
CA LYS A 171 -1.62 33.58 5.60
C LYS A 171 -1.77 35.01 5.05
N ARG A 172 -2.61 35.21 4.02
CA ARG A 172 -2.90 36.54 3.46
C ARG A 172 -3.61 37.43 4.48
N LYS A 173 -4.65 36.93 5.16
CA LYS A 173 -5.38 37.67 6.20
C LYS A 173 -4.45 38.10 7.34
N LYS A 174 -3.63 37.19 7.87
CA LYS A 174 -2.62 37.51 8.90
C LYS A 174 -1.59 38.55 8.44
N LYS A 175 -1.17 38.52 7.17
CA LYS A 175 -0.26 39.56 6.61
C LYS A 175 -0.95 40.93 6.51
N MET A 176 -2.22 40.97 6.12
CA MET A 176 -2.99 42.21 6.05
C MET A 176 -3.26 42.80 7.43
N GLU A 177 -3.60 41.97 8.42
CA GLU A 177 -3.76 42.40 9.82
C GLU A 177 -2.46 42.95 10.41
N LYS A 178 -1.31 42.31 10.15
CA LYS A 178 0.00 42.83 10.57
C LYS A 178 0.33 44.18 9.92
N LYS A 179 0.04 44.36 8.63
CA LYS A 179 0.23 45.64 7.94
C LYS A 179 -0.66 46.74 8.52
N LYS A 180 -1.93 46.44 8.80
CA LYS A 180 -2.87 47.39 9.43
C LYS A 180 -2.41 47.80 10.84
N ASN A 181 -1.95 46.86 11.66
CA ASN A 181 -1.45 47.16 13.00
C ASN A 181 -0.12 47.96 12.97
N LYS A 182 0.75 47.71 11.99
CA LYS A 182 1.99 48.49 11.81
C LYS A 182 1.68 49.95 11.45
N ASN A 183 0.81 50.18 10.48
CA ASN A 183 0.41 51.54 10.08
C ASN A 183 -0.34 52.30 11.19
N LYS A 184 -1.01 51.58 12.10
CA LYS A 184 -1.71 52.20 13.24
C LYS A 184 -0.74 52.68 14.34
N ASN A 185 0.39 51.98 14.51
CA ASN A 185 1.43 52.36 15.46
C ASN A 185 2.39 53.44 14.93
N GLU A 186 2.48 53.65 13.61
CA GLU A 186 3.28 54.73 13.00
C GLU A 186 2.55 56.08 12.98
N ASN A 187 1.25 56.09 13.26
CA ASN A 187 0.40 57.30 13.30
C ASN A 187 0.04 57.74 14.74
N GLN A 188 0.71 57.20 15.76
CA GLN A 188 0.65 57.64 17.16
C GLN A 188 2.01 58.19 17.56
#